data_AF-A0A9W7HPC8-F1
#
_entry.id   AF-A0A9W7HPC8-F1
#
_cell.length_a   1.000
_cell.length_b   1.000
_cell.length_c   1.000
_cell.angle_alpha   90.00
_cell.angle_beta   90.00
_cell.angle_gamma   90.00
#
_symmetry.space_group_name_H-M   'P 1'
#
loop_
_entity.id
_entity.type
_entity.pdbx_description
1 polymer ?
#
loop_
_entity_poly.entity_id
_entity_poly.type
_entity_poly.pdbx_seq_one_letter_code
_entity_poly.pdbx_strand_id
1 'polypeptide(L)'
;MGNGRGKIINNGQVLTLSLNKASGSGFQSRNKYLFGKIDMQLKLIHGDSAETVTTYYLSSKESTWDEIDSEFHGNLSGNPYILHTNVFRQEKGNIEQQFIQQQIFILIQSSRIRNASFSLWMVHPSENLKT
;
A
#
# COMPACT_ATOMS: atom_id res chain seq x y z
N MET A 1 8.10 -8.38 -11.11
CA MET A 1 6.79 -8.69 -11.72
C MET A 1 6.39 -7.57 -12.67
N GLY A 2 5.39 -7.78 -13.55
CA GLY A 2 4.67 -6.71 -14.26
C GLY A 2 5.01 -6.47 -15.74
N ASN A 3 6.11 -7.01 -16.28
CA ASN A 3 6.48 -6.95 -17.72
C ASN A 3 6.23 -5.57 -18.39
N GLY A 4 6.76 -4.48 -17.81
CA GLY A 4 6.61 -3.11 -18.34
C GLY A 4 5.25 -2.42 -18.11
N ARG A 5 4.34 -3.02 -17.33
CA ARG A 5 3.03 -2.42 -16.94
C ARG A 5 3.12 -1.33 -15.88
N GLY A 6 4.24 -1.26 -15.16
CA GLY A 6 4.58 -0.12 -14.32
C GLY A 6 5.40 0.89 -15.13
N LYS A 7 4.92 2.13 -15.24
CA LYS A 7 5.57 3.21 -15.99
C LYS A 7 5.64 4.47 -15.14
N ILE A 8 6.84 5.02 -15.03
CA ILE A 8 7.07 6.32 -14.41
C ILE A 8 6.93 7.37 -15.51
N ILE A 9 6.05 8.35 -15.30
CA ILE A 9 5.78 9.47 -16.20
C ILE A 9 5.94 10.80 -15.44
N ASN A 10 5.77 11.93 -16.14
CA ASN A 10 5.91 13.28 -15.58
C ASN A 10 7.23 13.46 -14.80
N ASN A 11 8.36 13.10 -15.43
CA ASN A 11 9.71 13.24 -14.87
C ASN A 11 9.91 12.65 -13.46
N GLY A 12 9.20 11.56 -13.13
CA GLY A 12 9.30 10.91 -11.82
C GLY A 12 8.09 11.12 -10.90
N GLN A 13 7.22 12.09 -11.20
CA GLN A 13 6.15 12.51 -10.30
C GLN A 13 4.95 11.55 -10.25
N VAL A 14 4.74 10.73 -11.28
CA VAL A 14 3.59 9.84 -11.38
C VAL A 14 4.03 8.45 -11.79
N LEU A 15 3.69 7.45 -10.98
CA LEU A 15 3.76 6.04 -11.35
C LEU A 15 2.37 5.57 -11.81
N THR A 16 2.27 5.10 -13.05
CA THR A 16 1.08 4.38 -13.53
C THR A 16 1.34 2.89 -13.47
N LEU A 17 0.45 2.16 -12.82
CA LEU A 17 0.39 0.70 -12.82
C LEU A 17 -0.83 0.25 -13.64
N SER A 18 -0.77 -0.97 -14.19
CA SER A 18 -1.86 -1.56 -14.98
C SER A 18 -1.95 -3.08 -14.79
N LEU A 19 -3.14 -3.64 -15.03
CA LEU A 19 -3.36 -5.09 -15.14
C LEU A 19 -3.93 -5.46 -16.50
N ASN A 20 -3.80 -6.74 -16.84
CA ASN A 20 -4.74 -7.43 -17.72
C ASN A 20 -4.86 -8.90 -17.23
N LYS A 21 -5.66 -9.72 -17.92
CA LYS A 21 -5.85 -11.15 -17.59
C LYS A 21 -4.56 -11.97 -17.43
N ALA A 22 -3.43 -11.51 -17.96
CA ALA A 22 -2.15 -12.19 -17.85
C ALA A 22 -1.31 -11.78 -16.62
N SER A 23 -1.44 -10.55 -16.11
CA SER A 23 -0.68 -10.08 -14.94
C SER A 23 -1.13 -8.70 -14.46
N GLY A 24 -1.08 -8.47 -13.14
CA GLY A 24 -1.04 -7.13 -12.53
C GLY A 24 0.34 -6.47 -12.57
N SER A 25 0.52 -5.39 -11.81
CA SER A 25 1.82 -4.75 -11.58
C SER A 25 1.91 -4.08 -10.21
N GLY A 26 3.13 -3.75 -9.79
CA GLY A 26 3.41 -3.21 -8.47
C GLY A 26 4.80 -2.58 -8.36
N PHE A 27 5.06 -1.94 -7.23
CA PHE A 27 6.40 -1.47 -6.85
C PHE A 27 6.66 -1.69 -5.37
N GLN A 28 7.93 -1.57 -4.99
CA GLN A 28 8.39 -1.59 -3.60
C GLN A 28 9.28 -0.36 -3.35
N SER A 29 9.38 0.09 -2.10
CA SER A 29 10.39 1.08 -1.70
C SER A 29 11.80 0.56 -1.94
N ARG A 30 12.73 1.46 -2.28
CA ARG A 30 14.17 1.10 -2.41
C ARG A 30 14.81 0.79 -1.04
N ASN A 31 14.34 1.47 0.00
CA ASN A 31 14.85 1.38 1.36
C ASN A 31 13.82 0.67 2.26
N LYS A 32 14.30 0.09 3.36
CA LYS A 32 13.45 -0.29 4.50
C LYS A 32 13.34 0.90 5.48
N TYR A 33 12.24 0.98 6.22
CA TYR A 33 11.97 2.01 7.23
C TYR A 33 11.40 1.37 8.49
N LEU A 34 11.81 1.86 9.67
CA LEU A 34 11.28 1.39 10.95
C LEU A 34 10.14 2.29 11.45
N PHE A 35 10.29 3.60 11.25
CA PHE A 35 9.31 4.65 11.56
C PHE A 35 9.24 5.64 10.40
N GLY A 36 8.21 6.47 10.37
CA GLY A 36 8.08 7.54 9.39
C GLY A 36 6.64 7.88 9.04
N LYS A 37 6.50 9.02 8.33
CA LYS A 37 5.27 9.40 7.65
C LYS A 37 5.33 8.96 6.20
N ILE A 38 4.26 8.35 5.71
CA ILE A 38 4.12 7.97 4.31
C ILE A 38 2.86 8.65 3.77
N ASP A 39 3.07 9.63 2.88
CA ASP A 39 2.02 10.32 2.13
C ASP A 39 1.94 9.81 0.71
N MET A 40 0.73 9.55 0.23
CA MET A 40 0.48 9.13 -1.14
C MET A 40 -0.81 9.69 -1.70
N GLN A 41 -0.77 10.05 -2.98
CA GLN A 41 -1.96 10.34 -3.77
C GLN A 41 -2.22 9.14 -4.68
N LEU A 42 -3.33 8.47 -4.46
CA LEU A 42 -3.79 7.32 -5.24
C LEU A 42 -4.86 7.73 -6.23
N LYS A 43 -4.85 7.06 -7.39
CA LYS A 43 -5.81 7.28 -8.48
C LYS A 43 -6.41 5.96 -8.91
N LEU A 44 -7.52 5.59 -8.25
CA LEU A 44 -8.22 4.31 -8.43
C LEU A 44 -8.88 4.20 -9.82
N ILE A 45 -9.52 3.07 -10.12
CA ILE A 45 -10.23 2.79 -11.36
C ILE A 45 -11.58 3.55 -11.40
N HIS A 46 -12.12 3.78 -12.59
CA HIS A 46 -13.45 4.34 -12.87
C HIS A 46 -14.28 3.32 -13.64
N GLY A 47 -15.60 3.52 -13.64
CA GLY A 47 -16.50 2.61 -14.31
C GLY A 47 -16.47 1.27 -13.60
N ASP A 48 -16.34 0.19 -14.37
CA ASP A 48 -16.32 -1.15 -13.80
C ASP A 48 -14.92 -1.51 -13.29
N SER A 49 -14.88 -1.79 -12.00
CA SER A 49 -13.69 -2.20 -11.25
C SER A 49 -13.95 -3.45 -10.42
N ALA A 50 -15.07 -4.15 -10.65
CA ALA A 50 -15.37 -5.40 -9.97
C ALA A 50 -14.19 -6.39 -10.13
N GLU A 51 -13.98 -7.22 -9.11
CA GLU A 51 -12.91 -8.24 -9.05
C GLU A 51 -11.47 -7.68 -9.05
N THR A 52 -11.29 -6.36 -8.91
CA THR A 52 -9.95 -5.74 -8.77
C THR A 52 -9.66 -5.32 -7.33
N VAL A 53 -8.41 -5.47 -6.90
CA VAL A 53 -7.92 -4.97 -5.61
C VAL A 53 -6.68 -4.10 -5.83
N THR A 54 -6.75 -2.83 -5.41
CA THR A 54 -5.57 -1.97 -5.29
C THR A 54 -5.11 -1.99 -3.84
N THR A 55 -3.97 -2.63 -3.56
CA THR A 55 -3.39 -2.75 -2.23
C THR A 55 -2.19 -1.82 -2.09
N TYR A 56 -2.19 -0.98 -1.06
CA TYR A 56 -0.98 -0.40 -0.48
C TYR A 56 -0.72 -1.11 0.84
N TYR A 57 0.52 -1.52 1.09
CA TYR A 57 0.88 -2.18 2.33
C TYR A 57 2.30 -1.89 2.79
N LEU A 58 2.53 -2.08 4.08
CA LEU A 58 3.84 -2.13 4.71
C LEU A 58 4.12 -3.55 5.16
N SER A 59 5.29 -4.12 4.87
CA SER A 59 5.64 -5.48 5.28
C SER A 59 7.13 -5.62 5.61
N SER A 60 7.47 -6.29 6.72
CA SER A 60 8.85 -6.71 7.03
C SER A 60 9.18 -8.01 6.30
N LYS A 61 10.32 -8.04 5.60
CA LYS A 61 10.76 -9.18 4.77
C LYS A 61 11.38 -10.35 5.55
N GLU A 62 11.22 -10.39 6.86
CA GLU A 62 11.88 -11.38 7.72
C GLU A 62 10.95 -12.59 7.98
N SER A 63 11.47 -13.66 8.61
CA SER A 63 10.72 -14.91 8.86
C SER A 63 9.52 -14.78 9.80
N THR A 64 9.39 -13.63 10.46
CA THR A 64 8.20 -13.18 11.18
C THR A 64 7.86 -11.80 10.64
N TRP A 65 6.75 -11.66 9.92
CA TRP A 65 6.38 -10.38 9.32
C TRP A 65 5.35 -9.64 10.17
N ASP A 66 5.58 -8.34 10.33
CA ASP A 66 4.57 -7.35 10.69
C ASP A 66 4.06 -6.73 9.38
N GLU A 67 2.76 -6.53 9.26
CA GLU A 67 2.14 -6.01 8.03
C GLU A 67 1.00 -5.03 8.33
N ILE A 68 0.89 -3.96 7.53
CA ILE A 68 -0.19 -2.96 7.61
C ILE A 68 -0.75 -2.77 6.20
N ASP A 69 -2.01 -3.13 6.01
CA ASP A 69 -2.67 -3.18 4.71
C ASP A 69 -3.70 -2.08 4.51
N SER A 70 -3.88 -1.67 3.26
CA SER A 70 -5.00 -0.86 2.79
C SER A 70 -5.40 -1.33 1.39
N GLU A 71 -6.50 -2.07 1.33
CA GLU A 71 -7.02 -2.73 0.14
C GLU A 71 -8.28 -2.02 -0.38
N PHE A 72 -8.16 -1.39 -1.54
CA PHE A 72 -9.26 -0.76 -2.25
C PHE A 72 -9.88 -1.78 -3.20
N HIS A 73 -10.95 -2.43 -2.75
CA HIS A 73 -11.76 -3.35 -3.54
C HIS A 73 -12.66 -2.56 -4.50
N GLY A 74 -12.45 -2.79 -5.79
CA GLY A 74 -13.28 -2.22 -6.85
C GLY A 74 -14.65 -2.88 -6.95
N ASN A 75 -15.55 -2.21 -7.66
CA ASN A 75 -16.97 -2.52 -7.71
C ASN A 75 -17.53 -2.22 -9.12
N LEU A 76 -18.76 -2.67 -9.38
CA LEU A 76 -19.48 -2.40 -10.62
C LEU A 76 -19.65 -0.89 -10.86
N SER A 77 -19.80 -0.49 -12.12
CA SER A 77 -20.00 0.91 -12.52
C SER A 77 -21.11 1.60 -11.71
N GLY A 78 -20.75 2.69 -11.02
CA GLY A 78 -21.68 3.49 -10.21
C GLY A 78 -21.61 3.19 -8.71
N ASN A 79 -21.19 1.98 -8.33
CA ASN A 79 -21.04 1.62 -6.92
C ASN A 79 -19.76 2.22 -6.30
N PRO A 80 -19.72 2.42 -4.97
CA PRO A 80 -18.51 2.85 -4.27
C PRO A 80 -17.47 1.72 -4.18
N TYR A 81 -16.21 2.14 -4.09
CA TYR A 81 -15.12 1.29 -3.60
C TYR A 81 -15.35 0.92 -2.14
N ILE A 82 -14.88 -0.26 -1.76
CA ILE A 82 -14.75 -0.66 -0.35
C ILE A 82 -13.27 -0.59 0.01
N LEU A 83 -12.94 0.08 1.11
CA LEU A 83 -11.59 0.08 1.68
C LEU A 83 -11.57 -0.90 2.85
N HIS A 84 -10.74 -1.94 2.75
CA HIS A 84 -10.34 -2.74 3.90
C HIS A 84 -8.99 -2.25 4.42
N THR A 85 -8.82 -2.27 5.73
CA THR A 85 -7.55 -1.96 6.40
C THR A 85 -7.25 -3.07 7.39
N ASN A 86 -6.01 -3.54 7.43
CA ASN A 86 -5.62 -4.60 8.35
C ASN A 86 -4.26 -4.32 8.98
N VAL A 87 -4.00 -4.94 10.14
CA VAL A 87 -2.70 -4.91 10.83
C VAL A 87 -2.40 -6.33 11.31
N PHE A 88 -1.39 -6.95 10.72
CA PHE A 88 -0.84 -8.22 11.16
C PHE A 88 0.45 -7.99 11.97
N ARG A 89 0.61 -8.77 13.04
CA ARG A 89 1.83 -8.81 13.85
C ARG A 89 2.07 -10.24 14.31
N GLN A 90 3.27 -10.78 14.09
CA GLN A 90 3.56 -12.16 14.49
C GLN A 90 4.32 -12.20 15.83
N GLU A 91 3.64 -12.63 16.89
CA GLU A 91 4.21 -12.64 18.24
C GLU A 91 5.26 -13.75 18.45
N LYS A 92 6.39 -13.37 19.07
CA LYS A 92 7.37 -14.32 19.62
C LYS A 92 7.89 -13.89 21.01
N GLY A 93 6.96 -13.61 21.92
CA GLY A 93 7.21 -13.51 23.38
C GLY A 93 7.49 -12.11 23.93
N ASN A 94 7.02 -11.88 25.17
CA ASN A 94 7.28 -10.76 26.08
C ASN A 94 7.41 -9.34 25.48
N ILE A 95 6.23 -8.78 25.17
CA ILE A 95 5.75 -7.39 25.41
C ILE A 95 6.80 -6.30 25.74
N GLU A 96 7.76 -6.08 24.84
CA GLU A 96 8.07 -4.72 24.39
C GLU A 96 7.67 -4.63 22.90
N GLN A 97 7.18 -3.47 22.47
CA GLN A 97 6.70 -3.28 21.09
C GLN A 97 7.87 -3.11 20.11
N GLN A 98 8.60 -4.20 19.87
CA GLN A 98 9.54 -4.27 18.76
C GLN A 98 8.76 -4.31 17.44
N PHE A 99 8.88 -3.25 16.65
CA PHE A 99 8.57 -3.24 15.23
C PHE A 99 9.82 -3.68 14.45
N ILE A 100 9.65 -4.39 13.34
CA ILE A 100 10.74 -4.75 12.42
C ILE A 100 10.79 -3.73 11.27
N GLN A 101 11.93 -3.64 10.56
CA GLN A 101 12.07 -2.75 9.40
C GLN A 101 11.10 -3.13 8.26
N GLN A 102 10.11 -2.28 8.02
CA GLN A 102 9.09 -2.43 7.00
C GLN A 102 9.59 -1.96 5.62
N GLN A 103 9.10 -2.57 4.55
CA GLN A 103 9.11 -2.01 3.19
C GLN A 103 7.70 -1.62 2.78
N ILE A 104 7.61 -0.53 2.02
CA ILE A 104 6.37 -0.13 1.37
C ILE A 104 6.23 -0.94 0.09
N PHE A 105 5.05 -1.50 -0.12
CA PHE A 105 4.66 -2.13 -1.36
C PHE A 105 3.33 -1.57 -1.84
N ILE A 106 3.16 -1.44 -3.14
CA ILE A 106 1.85 -1.22 -3.75
C ILE A 106 1.66 -2.20 -4.89
N LEU A 107 0.58 -2.96 -4.81
CA LEU A 107 0.08 -3.83 -5.86
C LEU A 107 -1.19 -3.18 -6.39
N ILE A 108 -1.16 -2.70 -7.63
CA ILE A 108 -2.35 -2.11 -8.25
C ILE A 108 -2.93 -3.09 -9.26
N GLN A 109 -4.22 -3.33 -9.09
CA GLN A 109 -5.07 -3.85 -10.13
C GLN A 109 -5.85 -2.71 -10.80
N SER A 110 -5.67 -2.60 -12.12
CA SER A 110 -6.32 -1.70 -13.10
C SER A 110 -6.21 -0.17 -12.90
N SER A 111 -6.75 0.61 -13.84
CA SER A 111 -6.32 1.99 -14.12
C SER A 111 -7.43 3.02 -14.38
N ARG A 112 -7.25 4.27 -13.90
CA ARG A 112 -8.03 5.51 -14.17
C ARG A 112 -9.49 5.45 -13.69
N ILE A 113 -10.12 6.37 -12.94
CA ILE A 113 -9.76 7.53 -12.09
C ILE A 113 -10.81 7.67 -10.95
N ARG A 114 -10.37 7.71 -9.68
CA ARG A 114 -10.88 8.57 -8.58
C ARG A 114 -9.71 8.96 -7.68
N ASN A 115 -9.67 10.19 -7.16
CA ASN A 115 -8.58 10.65 -6.29
C ASN A 115 -8.81 10.18 -4.84
N ALA A 116 -7.79 9.59 -4.23
CA ALA A 116 -7.72 9.32 -2.81
C ALA A 116 -6.37 9.80 -2.27
N SER A 117 -6.34 10.32 -1.04
CA SER A 117 -5.10 10.64 -0.33
C SER A 117 -4.99 9.73 0.87
N PHE A 118 -3.81 9.12 1.06
CA PHE A 118 -3.53 8.25 2.18
C PHE A 118 -2.28 8.74 2.89
N SER A 119 -2.38 8.92 4.20
CA SER A 119 -1.30 9.36 5.09
C SER A 119 -1.24 8.42 6.28
N LEU A 120 -0.14 7.66 6.41
CA LEU A 120 0.13 6.81 7.57
C LEU A 120 1.31 7.37 8.35
N TRP A 121 1.17 7.41 9.66
CA TRP A 121 2.19 7.89 10.60
C TRP A 121 2.60 6.75 11.52
N MET A 122 3.86 6.35 11.45
CA MET A 122 4.48 5.43 12.40
C MET A 122 5.44 6.23 13.28
N VAL A 123 5.08 6.41 14.55
CA VAL A 123 5.87 7.18 15.54
C VAL A 123 6.76 6.26 16.37
N HIS A 124 7.92 6.77 16.80
CA HIS A 124 8.79 6.05 17.72
C HIS A 124 8.19 6.06 19.13
N PRO A 125 8.05 4.91 19.84
CA PRO A 125 7.38 4.87 21.15
C PRO A 125 7.99 5.77 22.25
N SER A 126 9.26 6.17 22.12
CA SER A 126 9.88 7.11 23.07
C SER A 126 9.56 8.59 22.82
N GLU A 127 8.84 8.95 21.76
CA GLU A 127 8.30 10.30 21.59
C GLU A 127 7.08 10.48 22.51
N ASN A 128 7.38 10.61 23.81
CA ASN A 128 6.41 11.03 24.81
C ASN A 128 5.86 12.41 24.41
N LEU A 129 4.61 12.41 23.92
CA LEU A 129 3.80 13.60 23.76
C LEU A 129 3.69 14.32 25.12
N LYS A 130 4.49 15.38 25.30
CA LYS A 130 4.20 16.38 26.33
C LYS A 130 3.10 17.29 25.80
N THR A 131 1.92 17.17 26.40
CA THR A 131 0.86 18.18 26.37
C THR A 131 1.30 19.46 27.08
#